data_AF-A0A352WX24-F1
#
_entry.id   AF-A0A352WX24-F1
#
_cell.length_a   1.000
_cell.length_b   1.000
_cell.length_c   1.000
_cell.angle_alpha   90.00
_cell.angle_beta   90.00
_cell.angle_gamma   90.00
#
_symmetry.space_group_name_H-M   'P 1'
#
loop_
_entity.id
_entity.type
_entity.pdbx_description
1 polymer ?
#
loop_
_entity_poly.entity_id
_entity_poly.type
_entity_poly.pdbx_seq_one_letter_code
_entity_poly.pdbx_strand_id
1 'polypeptide(L)'
;MALGSPTNHKGEIMKKTVSALEHYDRLIDENNDPVHDPERLQSYMNRWDGMPFMDLMQLDLGKTALEIGIGTGRLAIQIASRCKALYGIDISQKTVARAKENLATHQNVFLIHGDFLDFPFDRTFESCIPL
;
A
#
# COMPACT_ATOMS: atom_id res chain seq x y z
N MET A 1 51.99 3.34 -36.13
CA MET A 1 51.02 2.25 -36.41
C MET A 1 50.33 1.95 -35.10
N ALA A 2 49.01 2.16 -35.05
CA ALA A 2 48.20 2.04 -33.84
C ALA A 2 47.91 0.57 -33.52
N LEU A 3 47.94 0.20 -32.22
CA LEU A 3 47.11 -0.87 -31.68
C LEU A 3 46.69 -0.46 -30.25
N GLY A 4 45.40 -0.16 -30.12
CA GLY A 4 44.79 0.38 -28.92
C GLY A 4 44.69 -0.64 -27.79
N SER A 5 44.75 -0.13 -26.56
CA SER A 5 44.43 -0.86 -25.34
C SER A 5 42.95 -1.27 -25.35
N PRO A 6 42.60 -2.51 -24.98
CA PRO A 6 41.20 -2.86 -24.81
C PRO A 6 40.70 -2.20 -23.52
N THR A 7 39.96 -1.10 -23.65
CA THR A 7 39.21 -0.51 -22.55
C THR A 7 38.08 -1.46 -22.17
N ASN A 8 38.25 -2.17 -21.07
CA ASN A 8 37.22 -3.02 -20.48
C ASN A 8 36.15 -2.13 -19.83
N HIS A 9 35.17 -1.66 -20.61
CA HIS A 9 33.99 -0.97 -20.09
C HIS A 9 32.93 -2.00 -19.74
N LYS A 10 33.12 -2.72 -18.63
CA LYS A 10 32.01 -3.33 -17.91
C LYS A 10 31.51 -2.32 -16.91
N GLY A 11 30.65 -1.42 -17.36
CA GLY A 11 29.81 -0.64 -16.46
C GLY A 11 28.84 -1.59 -15.78
N GLU A 12 29.19 -2.08 -14.60
CA GLU A 12 28.21 -2.69 -13.71
C GLU A 12 27.18 -1.62 -13.36
N ILE A 13 25.96 -1.77 -13.86
CA ILE A 13 24.83 -0.96 -13.42
C ILE A 13 24.57 -1.35 -11.98
N MET A 14 25.13 -0.59 -11.05
CA MET A 14 24.90 -0.75 -9.62
C MET A 14 23.42 -0.46 -9.36
N LYS A 15 22.62 -1.50 -9.12
CA LYS A 15 21.22 -1.33 -8.69
C LYS A 15 21.23 -0.56 -7.38
N LYS A 16 20.74 0.68 -7.40
CA LYS A 16 20.58 1.49 -6.19
C LYS A 16 19.48 0.86 -5.35
N THR A 17 19.85 0.20 -4.25
CA THR A 17 18.89 -0.27 -3.24
C THR A 17 18.36 0.96 -2.49
N VAL A 18 17.04 1.13 -2.47
CA VAL A 18 16.34 2.16 -1.68
C VAL A 18 15.59 1.48 -0.53
N SER A 19 15.34 2.19 0.57
CA SER A 19 14.48 1.66 1.64
C SER A 19 13.02 1.59 1.16
N ALA A 20 12.20 0.76 1.82
CA ALA A 20 10.76 0.70 1.53
C ALA A 20 10.10 2.08 1.71
N LEU A 21 10.44 2.79 2.79
CA LEU A 21 9.97 4.15 3.03
C LEU A 21 10.34 5.11 1.89
N GLU A 22 11.61 5.11 1.45
CA GLU A 22 12.05 5.96 0.33
C GLU A 22 11.34 5.59 -0.98
N HIS A 23 11.08 4.31 -1.20
CA HIS A 23 10.32 3.85 -2.36
C HIS A 23 8.89 4.40 -2.37
N TYR A 24 8.13 4.23 -1.28
CA TYR A 24 6.75 4.69 -1.20
C TYR A 24 6.64 6.22 -1.24
N ASP A 25 7.55 6.94 -0.59
CA ASP A 25 7.58 8.39 -0.65
C ASP A 25 7.77 8.90 -2.09
N ARG A 26 8.63 8.25 -2.87
CA ARG A 26 8.85 8.60 -4.29
C ARG A 26 7.62 8.32 -5.15
N LEU A 27 6.90 7.23 -4.91
CA LEU A 27 5.66 6.94 -5.64
C LEU A 27 4.64 8.07 -5.47
N ILE A 28 4.49 8.60 -4.25
CA ILE A 28 3.60 9.74 -4.00
C ILE A 28 4.13 11.03 -4.65
N ASP A 29 5.44 11.27 -4.62
CA ASP A 29 6.07 12.43 -5.28
C ASP A 29 5.87 12.40 -6.81
N GLU A 30 5.83 11.22 -7.40
CA GLU A 30 5.52 10.97 -8.81
C GLU A 30 4.01 10.95 -9.10
N ASN A 31 3.18 11.27 -8.10
CA ASN A 31 1.72 11.28 -8.15
C ASN A 31 1.11 9.91 -8.51
N ASN A 32 1.77 8.82 -8.14
CA ASN A 32 1.22 7.48 -8.24
C ASN A 32 0.16 7.28 -7.15
N ASP A 33 -1.08 7.01 -7.56
CA ASP A 33 -2.19 6.76 -6.66
C ASP A 33 -3.12 5.68 -7.23
N PRO A 34 -2.96 4.42 -6.75
CA PRO A 34 -3.74 3.29 -7.25
C PRO A 34 -5.26 3.41 -7.06
N VAL A 35 -5.75 4.33 -6.21
CA VAL A 35 -7.19 4.61 -6.09
C VAL A 35 -7.75 5.17 -7.40
N HIS A 36 -6.95 5.99 -8.09
CA HIS A 36 -7.35 6.70 -9.31
C HIS A 36 -6.80 6.05 -10.59
N ASP A 37 -6.28 4.82 -10.48
CA ASP A 37 -5.82 4.06 -11.64
C ASP A 37 -6.95 3.85 -12.65
N PRO A 38 -6.68 3.82 -13.98
CA PRO A 38 -7.69 3.47 -14.96
C PRO A 38 -8.32 2.11 -14.71
N GLU A 39 -9.58 1.93 -15.10
CA GLU A 39 -10.35 0.67 -14.91
C GLU A 39 -9.59 -0.57 -15.37
N ARG A 40 -8.80 -0.47 -16.44
CA ARG A 40 -7.95 -1.56 -16.94
C ARG A 40 -6.91 -2.01 -15.91
N LEU A 41 -6.26 -1.08 -15.21
CA LEU A 41 -5.26 -1.39 -14.19
C LEU A 41 -5.93 -1.89 -12.91
N GLN A 42 -7.04 -1.26 -12.49
CA GLN A 42 -7.85 -1.77 -11.38
C GLN A 42 -8.31 -3.21 -11.64
N SER A 43 -8.85 -3.50 -12.83
CA SER A 43 -9.29 -4.85 -13.22
C SER A 43 -8.14 -5.86 -13.25
N TYR A 44 -6.94 -5.41 -13.64
CA TYR A 44 -5.75 -6.26 -13.61
C TYR A 44 -5.39 -6.65 -12.18
N MET A 45 -5.38 -5.69 -11.25
CA MET A 45 -5.09 -5.90 -9.83
C MET A 45 -6.15 -6.76 -9.13
N ASN A 46 -7.44 -6.54 -9.47
CA ASN A 46 -8.58 -7.30 -8.93
C ASN A 46 -8.50 -8.81 -9.20
N ARG A 47 -7.60 -9.28 -10.07
CA ARG A 47 -7.33 -10.73 -10.23
C ARG A 47 -6.65 -11.35 -9.01
N TRP A 48 -5.98 -10.55 -8.19
CA TRP A 48 -5.35 -10.98 -6.94
C TRP A 48 -6.13 -10.52 -5.71
N ASP A 49 -6.65 -9.29 -5.71
CA ASP A 49 -7.26 -8.66 -4.54
C ASP A 49 -8.71 -8.17 -4.76
N GLY A 50 -9.39 -8.73 -5.75
CA GLY A 50 -10.81 -8.45 -6.04
C GLY A 50 -11.78 -9.24 -5.15
N MET A 51 -13.03 -9.37 -5.60
CA MET A 51 -14.11 -10.00 -4.81
C MET A 51 -13.78 -11.37 -4.21
N PRO A 52 -13.13 -12.31 -4.92
CA PRO A 52 -12.77 -13.60 -4.31
C PRO A 52 -11.84 -13.46 -3.10
N PHE A 53 -10.92 -12.50 -3.12
CA PHE A 53 -10.07 -12.20 -1.97
C PHE A 53 -10.89 -11.58 -0.83
N MET A 54 -11.80 -10.65 -1.15
CA MET A 54 -12.70 -10.03 -0.17
C MET A 54 -13.59 -11.06 0.53
N ASP A 55 -14.10 -12.05 -0.20
CA ASP A 55 -14.94 -13.13 0.34
C ASP A 55 -14.15 -14.01 1.32
N LEU A 56 -12.87 -14.27 1.03
CA LEU A 56 -11.98 -15.04 1.91
C LEU A 56 -11.69 -14.32 3.23
N MET A 57 -11.72 -12.98 3.26
CA MET A 57 -11.53 -12.19 4.48
C MET A 57 -12.69 -12.33 5.46
N GLN A 58 -13.86 -12.82 5.00
CA GLN A 58 -15.06 -13.04 5.84
C GLN A 58 -15.40 -11.83 6.71
N LEU A 59 -15.25 -10.62 6.18
CA LEU A 59 -15.57 -9.38 6.87
C LEU A 59 -17.08 -9.28 7.10
N ASP A 60 -17.47 -8.67 8.22
CA ASP A 60 -18.86 -8.30 8.51
C ASP A 60 -18.92 -7.03 9.36
N LEU A 61 -20.11 -6.43 9.45
CA LEU A 61 -20.34 -5.16 10.15
C LEU A 61 -20.18 -5.24 11.68
N GLY A 62 -19.89 -6.42 12.24
CA GLY A 62 -19.49 -6.60 13.64
C GLY A 62 -17.97 -6.53 13.84
N LYS A 63 -17.18 -6.84 12.81
CA LYS A 63 -15.72 -7.01 12.89
C LYS A 63 -14.92 -5.73 12.71
N THR A 64 -13.86 -5.60 13.49
CA THR A 64 -12.80 -4.61 13.33
C THR A 64 -11.64 -5.24 12.55
N ALA A 65 -11.21 -4.56 11.49
CA ALA A 65 -10.14 -5.03 10.61
C ALA A 65 -8.88 -4.15 10.71
N LEU A 66 -7.71 -4.77 10.51
CA LEU A 66 -6.42 -4.10 10.32
C LEU A 66 -5.91 -4.36 8.90
N GLU A 67 -5.54 -3.31 8.18
CA GLU A 67 -4.81 -3.40 6.90
C GLU A 67 -3.36 -2.94 7.12
N ILE A 68 -2.41 -3.83 6.81
CA ILE A 68 -0.98 -3.56 6.91
C ILE A 68 -0.50 -3.09 5.53
N GLY A 69 0.13 -1.91 5.48
CA GLY A 69 0.48 -1.29 4.21
C GLY A 69 -0.76 -0.77 3.47
N ILE A 70 -1.61 0.00 4.16
CA ILE A 70 -2.88 0.49 3.59
C ILE A 70 -2.70 1.33 2.30
N GLY A 71 -1.49 1.82 2.05
CA GLY A 71 -1.21 2.55 0.82
C GLY A 71 -2.07 3.81 0.74
N THR A 72 -2.47 4.18 -0.48
CA THR A 72 -3.40 5.29 -0.70
C THR A 72 -4.87 4.90 -0.49
N GLY A 73 -5.15 3.66 -0.07
CA GLY A 73 -6.50 3.20 0.30
C GLY A 73 -7.29 2.46 -0.77
N ARG A 74 -6.66 1.90 -1.81
CA ARG A 74 -7.37 1.22 -2.92
C ARG A 74 -8.28 0.08 -2.43
N LEU A 75 -7.78 -0.81 -1.57
CA LEU A 75 -8.62 -1.85 -0.97
C LEU A 75 -9.48 -1.30 0.16
N ALA A 76 -8.94 -0.37 0.95
CA ALA A 76 -9.66 0.26 2.06
C ALA A 76 -11.03 0.84 1.64
N ILE A 77 -11.15 1.45 0.46
CA ILE A 77 -12.44 1.93 -0.09
C ILE A 77 -13.47 0.80 -0.18
N GLN A 78 -13.04 -0.39 -0.59
CA GLN A 78 -13.91 -1.55 -0.67
C GLN A 78 -14.20 -2.12 0.72
N ILE A 79 -13.17 -2.26 1.55
CA ILE A 79 -13.24 -2.90 2.88
C ILE A 79 -14.08 -2.09 3.86
N ALA A 80 -14.02 -0.76 3.82
CA ALA A 80 -14.70 0.13 4.76
C ALA A 80 -16.21 -0.12 4.81
N SER A 81 -16.84 -0.48 3.69
CA SER A 81 -18.28 -0.80 3.62
C SER A 81 -18.66 -2.18 4.17
N ARG A 82 -17.67 -3.03 4.50
CA ARG A 82 -17.85 -4.45 4.86
C ARG A 82 -17.44 -4.78 6.29
N CYS A 83 -16.98 -3.79 7.05
CA CYS A 83 -16.53 -3.98 8.43
C CYS A 83 -17.11 -2.91 9.36
N LYS A 84 -17.08 -3.19 10.67
CA LYS A 84 -17.44 -2.21 11.70
C LYS A 84 -16.51 -1.01 11.67
N ALA A 85 -15.20 -1.28 11.62
CA ALA A 85 -14.15 -0.27 11.57
C ALA A 85 -12.90 -0.86 10.92
N LEU A 86 -12.24 -0.05 10.09
CA LEU A 86 -10.98 -0.38 9.44
C LEU A 86 -9.87 0.48 10.04
N TYR A 87 -8.81 -0.15 10.49
CA TYR A 87 -7.57 0.51 10.88
C TYR A 87 -6.54 0.22 9.80
N GLY A 88 -5.89 1.25 9.28
CA GLY A 88 -4.83 1.10 8.30
C GLY A 88 -3.53 1.66 8.82
N ILE A 89 -2.47 0.88 8.73
CA ILE A 89 -1.11 1.34 9.07
C ILE A 89 -0.24 1.37 7.82
N ASP A 90 0.54 2.44 7.66
CA ASP A 90 1.55 2.55 6.62
C ASP A 90 2.80 3.27 7.17
N ILE A 91 3.96 2.85 6.68
CA ILE A 91 5.25 3.40 7.08
C ILE A 91 5.49 4.79 6.49
N SER A 92 4.88 5.12 5.35
CA SER A 92 5.05 6.42 4.71
C SER A 92 3.97 7.41 5.15
N GLN A 93 4.41 8.50 5.79
CA GLN A 93 3.52 9.62 6.12
C GLN A 93 2.86 10.24 4.88
N LYS A 94 3.55 10.27 3.73
CA LYS A 94 3.01 10.81 2.46
C LYS A 94 1.86 9.95 1.95
N THR A 95 2.05 8.64 1.99
CA THR A 95 1.02 7.65 1.65
C THR A 95 -0.20 7.80 2.56
N VAL A 96 0.00 7.89 3.88
CA VAL A 96 -1.09 8.11 4.84
C VAL A 96 -1.83 9.43 4.58
N ALA A 97 -1.11 10.51 4.23
CA ALA A 97 -1.74 11.78 3.89
C ALA A 97 -2.65 11.65 2.67
N ARG A 98 -2.19 10.96 1.62
CA ARG A 98 -3.02 10.68 0.43
C ARG A 98 -4.22 9.78 0.76
N ALA A 99 -4.03 8.77 1.58
CA ALA A 99 -5.13 7.91 2.04
C ALA A 99 -6.21 8.69 2.79
N LYS A 100 -5.83 9.69 3.62
CA LYS A 100 -6.80 10.57 4.29
C LYS A 100 -7.66 11.33 3.31
N GLU A 101 -7.09 11.80 2.20
CA GLU A 101 -7.83 12.48 1.14
C GLU A 101 -8.80 11.52 0.44
N ASN A 102 -8.30 10.36 0.01
CA ASN A 102 -9.10 9.36 -0.72
C ASN A 102 -10.22 8.75 0.13
N LEU A 103 -10.02 8.63 1.44
CA LEU A 103 -10.95 7.99 2.38
C LEU A 103 -11.77 9.01 3.19
N ALA A 104 -11.72 10.29 2.86
CA ALA A 104 -12.35 11.37 3.64
C ALA A 104 -13.87 11.19 3.88
N THR A 105 -14.56 10.45 3.01
CA THR A 105 -15.99 10.15 3.13
C THR A 105 -16.29 8.95 4.04
N HIS A 106 -15.29 8.16 4.43
CA HIS A 106 -15.44 6.96 5.25
C HIS A 106 -15.21 7.28 6.73
N GLN A 107 -16.30 7.31 7.51
CA GLN A 107 -16.24 7.68 8.93
C GLN A 107 -15.70 6.56 9.85
N ASN A 108 -15.63 5.33 9.34
CA ASN A 108 -15.18 4.15 10.08
C ASN A 108 -13.75 3.72 9.74
N VAL A 109 -12.98 4.57 9.07
CA VAL A 109 -11.58 4.31 8.71
C VAL A 109 -10.64 5.14 9.58
N PHE A 110 -9.66 4.48 10.19
CA PHE A 110 -8.68 5.08 11.10
C PHE A 110 -7.27 4.85 10.54
N LEU A 111 -6.58 5.93 10.20
CA LEU A 111 -5.28 5.88 9.54
C LEU A 111 -4.14 6.15 10.52
N ILE A 112 -3.18 5.24 10.54
CA ILE A 112 -2.01 5.22 11.41
C ILE A 112 -0.76 5.38 10.54
N HIS A 113 0.08 6.34 10.90
CA HIS A 113 1.44 6.41 10.38
C HIS A 113 2.37 5.73 11.39
N GLY A 114 3.08 4.69 10.95
CA GLY A 114 3.99 3.95 11.81
C GLY A 114 4.54 2.69 11.14
N ASP A 115 5.62 2.16 11.69
CA ASP A 115 6.14 0.86 11.29
C ASP A 115 5.35 -0.25 11.97
N PHE A 116 4.66 -1.08 11.19
CA PHE A 116 3.87 -2.20 11.71
C PHE A 116 4.69 -3.17 12.58
N LEU A 117 5.99 -3.33 12.32
CA LEU A 117 6.83 -4.27 13.07
C LEU A 117 7.02 -3.87 14.53
N ASP A 118 7.01 -2.56 14.82
CA ASP A 118 7.28 -2.01 16.15
C ASP A 118 6.09 -1.21 16.73
N PHE A 119 4.99 -1.08 15.99
CA PHE A 119 3.85 -0.27 16.42
C PHE A 119 3.12 -0.92 17.61
N PRO A 120 2.99 -0.23 18.76
CA PRO A 120 2.40 -0.80 19.96
C PRO A 120 0.87 -0.73 19.90
N PHE A 121 0.25 -1.67 19.19
CA PHE A 121 -1.21 -1.78 19.17
C PHE A 121 -1.76 -2.01 20.58
N ASP A 122 -2.71 -1.17 20.97
CA ASP A 122 -3.43 -1.25 22.26
C ASP A 122 -4.70 -2.11 22.18
N ARG A 123 -4.91 -2.79 21.05
CA ARG A 123 -6.13 -3.53 20.71
C ARG A 123 -5.84 -4.72 19.81
N THR A 124 -6.80 -5.63 19.75
CA THR A 124 -6.82 -6.77 18.83
C THR A 124 -7.79 -6.51 17.68
N PHE A 125 -7.56 -7.18 16.55
CA PHE A 125 -8.41 -7.11 15.37
C PHE A 125 -8.96 -8.50 15.04
N GLU A 126 -10.20 -8.55 14.57
CA GLU A 126 -10.87 -9.80 14.21
C GLU A 126 -10.50 -10.27 12.81
N SER A 127 -9.91 -9.38 12.00
CA SER A 127 -9.41 -9.68 10.66
C SER A 127 -8.18 -8.83 10.36
N CYS A 128 -7.21 -9.42 9.66
CA CYS A 128 -5.99 -8.74 9.22
C CYS A 128 -5.85 -8.92 7.71
N ILE A 129 -5.63 -7.83 6.98
CA ILE A 129 -5.41 -7.80 5.54
C ILE A 129 -3.92 -7.45 5.31
N PRO A 130 -3.05 -8.46 5.06
CA PRO A 130 -1.68 -8.22 4.61
C PRO A 130 -1.64 -8.08 3.08
N LEU A 131 -0.95 -7.06 2.58
CA LEU A 131 -0.66 -6.87 1.15
C LEU A 131 0.83 -6.72 0.89
#